data_AF-X1EUM6-F1
#
_entry.id   AF-X1EUM6-F1
#
_cell.length_a   1.000
_cell.length_b   1.000
_cell.length_c   1.000
_cell.angle_alpha   90.00
_cell.angle_beta   90.00
_cell.angle_gamma   90.00
#
_symmetry.space_group_name_H-M   'P 1'
#
loop_
_entity.id
_entity.type
_entity.pdbx_description
1 polymer ?
#
loop_
_entity_poly.entity_id
_entity_poly.type
_entity_poly.pdbx_seq_one_letter_code
_entity_poly.pdbx_strand_id
1 'polypeptide(L)' 'KDYSQEDYIEQFKLKIKKLLDKLDRMEEMYKTEKDIPKFFWEVLTKQRSELNKLLKKYGKDEILPSDLS' A
#
# COMPACT_ATOMS: atom_id res chain seq x y z
N LYS A 1 -7.20 28.96 -0.78
CA LYS A 1 -7.88 27.84 -0.08
C LYS A 1 -6.99 27.49 1.08
N ASP A 2 -7.50 27.59 2.30
CA ASP A 2 -6.78 27.10 3.48
C ASP A 2 -6.87 25.58 3.47
N TYR A 3 -5.72 24.92 3.44
CA TYR A 3 -5.61 23.48 3.45
C TYR A 3 -5.40 23.06 4.90
N SER A 4 -6.39 22.38 5.48
CA SER A 4 -6.35 21.99 6.89
C SER A 4 -5.41 20.82 7.11
N GLN A 5 -4.94 20.67 8.35
CA GLN A 5 -4.13 19.51 8.73
C GLN A 5 -4.97 18.22 8.65
N GLU A 6 -6.27 18.30 8.94
CA GLU A 6 -7.22 17.21 8.82
C GLU A 6 -7.35 16.75 7.36
N ASP A 7 -7.43 17.68 6.40
CA ASP A 7 -7.47 17.37 4.97
C ASP A 7 -6.18 16.68 4.51
N TYR A 8 -5.02 17.13 5.02
CA TYR A 8 -3.73 16.48 4.79
C TYR A 8 -3.75 15.03 5.30
N ILE A 9 -4.17 14.84 6.55
CA ILE A 9 -4.18 13.51 7.17
C ILE A 9 -5.10 12.57 6.39
N GLU A 10 -6.29 12.99 6.00
CA GLU A 10 -7.22 12.10 5.28
C GLU A 10 -6.69 11.73 3.88
N GLN A 11 -6.00 12.63 3.19
CA GLN A 11 -5.44 12.37 1.86
C GLN A 11 -4.19 11.49 1.89
N PHE A 12 -3.35 11.64 2.92
CA PHE A 12 -2.03 11.03 2.97
C PHE A 12 -1.89 9.88 3.98
N LYS A 13 -2.94 9.54 4.73
CA LYS A 13 -2.92 8.33 5.54
C LYS A 13 -2.90 7.07 4.67
N LEU A 14 -2.12 6.08 5.09
CA LEU A 14 -2.10 4.77 4.47
C LEU A 14 -3.17 3.88 5.11
N LYS A 15 -3.93 3.17 4.27
CA LYS A 15 -4.86 2.12 4.70
C LYS A 15 -4.29 0.78 4.26
N ILE A 16 -3.54 0.11 5.15
CA ILE A 16 -2.67 -1.03 4.79
C ILE A 16 -3.48 -2.18 4.19
N LYS A 17 -4.60 -2.57 4.80
CA LYS A 17 -5.51 -3.61 4.28
C LYS A 17 -6.01 -3.28 2.88
N LYS A 18 -6.49 -2.04 2.66
CA LYS A 18 -6.97 -1.59 1.35
C LYS A 18 -5.87 -1.64 0.28
N LEU A 19 -4.62 -1.36 0.66
CA LEU A 19 -3.48 -1.46 -0.25
C LEU A 19 -3.15 -2.94 -0.55
N LEU A 20 -3.18 -3.83 0.44
CA LEU A 20 -3.00 -5.27 0.24
C LEU A 20 -4.08 -5.86 -0.69
N ASP A 21 -5.35 -5.53 -0.46
CA ASP A 21 -6.46 -5.95 -1.33
C ASP A 21 -6.30 -5.44 -2.77
N LYS A 22 -5.68 -4.26 -2.95
CA LYS A 22 -5.34 -3.75 -4.28
C LYS A 22 -4.25 -4.60 -4.93
N LEU A 23 -3.22 -5.01 -4.18
CA LEU A 23 -2.18 -5.90 -4.70
C LEU A 23 -2.76 -7.28 -5.09
N ASP A 24 -3.67 -7.83 -4.28
CA ASP A 24 -4.37 -9.09 -4.61
C ASP A 24 -5.11 -8.99 -5.94
N ARG A 25 -5.85 -7.90 -6.16
CA ARG A 25 -6.55 -7.68 -7.44
C ARG A 25 -5.61 -7.51 -8.62
N MET A 26 -4.45 -6.87 -8.45
CA MET A 26 -3.44 -6.75 -9.50
C MET A 26 -2.85 -8.12 -9.83
N GLU A 27 -2.47 -8.90 -8.81
CA GLU A 27 -1.95 -10.25 -8.97
C GLU A 27 -2.93 -11.15 -9.74
N GLU A 28 -4.22 -11.14 -9.37
CA GLU A 28 -5.27 -11.90 -10.03
C GLU A 28 -5.50 -11.49 -11.49
N MET A 29 -5.36 -10.20 -11.82
CA MET A 29 -5.51 -9.69 -13.18
C MET A 29 -4.33 -10.13 -14.05
N TYR A 30 -3.10 -9.84 -13.60
CA TYR A 30 -1.88 -10.03 -14.39
C TYR A 30 -1.40 -11.48 -14.45
N LYS A 31 -1.81 -12.37 -13.53
CA LYS A 31 -1.46 -13.80 -13.64
C LYS A 31 -2.06 -14.47 -14.89
N THR A 32 -3.12 -13.88 -15.45
CA THR A 32 -3.80 -14.40 -16.66
C THR A 32 -3.19 -13.85 -17.94
N GLU A 33 -2.36 -12.81 -17.84
CA GLU A 33 -1.70 -12.20 -18.99
C GLU A 33 -0.43 -12.97 -19.36
N LYS A 34 -0.17 -13.05 -20.67
CA LYS A 34 1.08 -13.59 -21.20
C LYS A 34 2.15 -12.50 -21.20
N ASP A 35 3.40 -12.90 -20.99
CA ASP A 35 4.58 -12.04 -21.12
C ASP A 35 4.70 -10.89 -20.10
N ILE A 36 4.22 -11.09 -18.87
CA ILE A 36 4.47 -10.13 -17.78
C ILE A 36 5.95 -10.11 -17.40
N PRO A 37 6.60 -8.93 -17.43
CA PRO A 37 8.01 -8.82 -17.05
C PRO A 37 8.26 -9.27 -15.61
N LYS A 38 9.36 -10.00 -15.38
CA LYS A 38 9.73 -10.50 -14.04
C LYS A 38 9.78 -9.39 -12.97
N PHE A 39 10.26 -8.20 -13.33
CA PHE A 39 10.37 -7.06 -12.40
C PHE A 39 9.01 -6.64 -11.84
N PHE A 40 7.91 -6.84 -12.57
CA PHE A 40 6.57 -6.52 -12.09
C PHE A 40 6.25 -7.32 -10.83
N TRP A 41 6.50 -8.63 -10.87
CA TRP A 41 6.28 -9.53 -9.74
C TRP A 41 7.22 -9.20 -8.57
N GLU A 42 8.49 -8.89 -8.85
CA GLU A 42 9.46 -8.48 -7.82
C GLU A 42 9.00 -7.20 -7.09
N VAL A 43 8.49 -6.20 -7.83
CA VAL A 43 7.95 -4.98 -7.24
C VAL A 43 6.68 -5.26 -6.45
N LEU A 44 5.76 -6.07 -6.98
CA LEU A 44 4.51 -6.43 -6.31
C LEU A 44 4.75 -7.15 -4.98
N THR A 45 5.64 -8.16 -4.98
CA THR A 45 6.04 -8.89 -3.78
C THR A 45 6.76 -7.99 -2.78
N LYS A 46 7.64 -7.10 -3.23
CA LYS A 46 8.33 -6.13 -2.36
C LYS A 46 7.33 -5.20 -1.68
N GLN A 47 6.39 -4.61 -2.43
CA GLN A 47 5.35 -3.75 -1.86
C GLN A 47 4.51 -4.49 -0.82
N ARG A 48 4.08 -5.73 -1.11
CA ARG A 48 3.33 -6.57 -0.16
C ARG A 48 4.12 -6.83 1.12
N SER A 49 5.42 -7.13 1.00
CA SER A 49 6.30 -7.37 2.15
C SER A 49 6.42 -6.13 3.04
N GLU A 50 6.67 -4.95 2.45
CA GLU A 50 6.81 -3.70 3.22
C GLU A 50 5.50 -3.29 3.91
N LEU A 51 4.35 -3.46 3.25
CA LEU A 51 3.04 -3.23 3.86
C LEU A 51 2.79 -4.14 5.08
N ASN A 52 3.13 -5.43 4.96
CA ASN A 52 3.02 -6.36 6.08
C ASN A 52 3.99 -6.02 7.22
N LYS A 53 5.20 -5.53 6.91
CA LYS A 53 6.14 -5.04 7.93
C LYS A 53 5.59 -3.82 8.65
N LEU A 54 4.99 -2.86 7.94
CA LEU A 54 4.35 -1.69 8.53
C LEU A 54 3.20 -2.11 9.46
N LEU A 55 2.33 -3.02 9.02
CA LEU A 55 1.23 -3.53 9.84
C LEU A 55 1.75 -4.17 11.14
N LYS A 56 2.82 -4.98 11.05
CA LYS A 56 3.47 -5.59 12.23
C LYS A 56 4.13 -4.55 13.14
N LYS A 57 4.79 -3.54 12.56
CA LYS A 57 5.52 -2.51 13.30
C LYS A 57 4.59 -1.60 14.10
N TYR A 58 3.49 -1.16 13.49
CA TYR A 58 2.61 -0.16 14.08
C TYR A 58 1.35 -0.77 14.72
N GLY A 59 1.02 -2.03 14.43
CA GLY A 59 -0.11 -2.75 15.03
C GLY A 59 -1.49 -2.19 14.66
N LYS A 60 -1.57 -1.26 13.70
CA LYS A 60 -2.80 -0.60 13.25
C LYS A 60 -2.86 -0.53 11.73
N ASP A 61 -4.09 -0.47 11.20
CA ASP A 61 -4.34 -0.45 9.75
C ASP A 61 -4.17 0.94 9.13
N GLU A 62 -4.61 1.98 9.82
CA GLU A 62 -4.42 3.36 9.38
C GLU A 62 -3.09 3.91 9.93
N ILE A 63 -2.17 4.23 9.00
CA ILE A 63 -0.87 4.86 9.32
C ILE A 63 -0.93 6.31 8.87
N LEU A 64 -0.74 7.22 9.81
CA LEU A 64 -0.72 8.65 9.54
C LEU A 64 0.67 9.07 9.04
N PRO A 65 0.79 10.16 8.27
CA PRO A 65 2.09 10.68 7.87
C PRO A 65 3.04 10.93 9.05
N SER A 66 2.51 11.35 10.20
CA SER A 66 3.26 11.59 11.44
C SER A 66 3.76 10.31 12.13
N ASP A 67 3.25 9.12 11.76
CA ASP A 67 3.79 7.86 12.29
C ASP A 67 5.10 7.46 11.58
N LEU A 68 5.39 8.06 10.43
CA LEU A 68 6.51 7.72 9.53
C LEU A 68 7.68 8.70 9.64
N SER A 69 7.53 9.80 10.39
CA SER A 69 8.55 10.83 10.62
C SER A 69 9.58 10.42 11.66
#